data_AF-A0A518AUK9-F1
#
_entry.id   AF-A0A518AUK9-F1
#
_cell.length_a   1.000
_cell.length_b   1.000
_cell.length_c   1.000
_cell.angle_alpha   90.00
_cell.angle_beta   90.00
_cell.angle_gamma   90.00
#
_symmetry.space_group_name_H-M   'P 1'
#
loop_
_entity.id
_entity.type
_entity.pdbx_description
1 polymer ?
#
loop_
_entity_poly.entity_id
_entity_poly.type
_entity_poly.pdbx_seq_one_letter_code
_entity_poly.pdbx_strand_id
1 'polypeptide(L)'
;MIMSSQLIIEFPMRILAEYNGGLSNLDETLDDNITWLLGRPFDENGTPFQVECLNRVPATPDCNDPLVRYNVQVEHEDARLCASQIVATLTAEGYVRGCTIRTLDGQVLHVDSDTADIQLRRQLRRDSK
;
A
#
# COMPACT_ATOMS: atom_id res chain seq x y z
N MET A 1 -2.56 -24.71 12.79
CA MET A 1 -2.75 -23.27 13.02
C MET A 1 -2.50 -22.64 11.66
N ILE A 2 -3.52 -22.05 11.03
CA ILE A 2 -3.29 -21.33 9.76
C ILE A 2 -2.56 -20.05 10.15
N MET A 3 -1.37 -19.85 9.60
CA MET A 3 -0.59 -18.63 9.84
C MET A 3 -1.05 -17.57 8.84
N SER A 4 -1.30 -16.35 9.32
CA SER A 4 -1.68 -15.22 8.49
C SER A 4 -0.71 -14.05 8.69
N SER A 5 -0.46 -13.33 7.60
CA SER A 5 0.28 -12.08 7.60
C SER A 5 -0.70 -10.92 7.58
N GLN A 6 -0.45 -9.93 8.44
CA GLN A 6 -1.19 -8.67 8.45
C GLN A 6 -0.29 -7.55 7.95
N LEU A 7 -0.74 -6.88 6.90
CA LEU A 7 -0.03 -5.79 6.24
C LEU A 7 -0.84 -4.50 6.29
N ILE A 8 -0.14 -3.39 6.48
CA ILE A 8 -0.64 -2.04 6.31
C ILE A 8 -0.03 -1.50 5.02
N ILE A 9 -0.90 -1.12 4.09
CA ILE A 9 -0.52 -0.59 2.78
C ILE A 9 -1.04 0.83 2.67
N GLU A 10 -0.17 1.76 2.35
CA GLU A 10 -0.47 3.19 2.36
C GLU A 10 -0.08 3.86 1.05
N PHE A 11 -0.92 4.81 0.63
CA PHE A 11 -0.64 5.69 -0.48
C PHE A 11 -0.96 7.15 -0.13
N PRO A 12 -0.14 8.11 -0.58
CA PRO A 12 -0.51 9.52 -0.60
C PRO A 12 -1.74 9.74 -1.49
N MET A 13 -2.74 10.44 -0.96
CA MET A 13 -4.00 10.71 -1.65
C MET A 13 -3.77 11.42 -2.99
N ARG A 14 -2.79 12.34 -3.07
CA ARG A 14 -2.45 13.03 -4.33
C ARG A 14 -1.96 12.07 -5.42
N ILE A 15 -1.18 11.05 -5.06
CA ILE A 15 -0.63 10.10 -6.04
C ILE A 15 -1.75 9.19 -6.55
N LEU A 16 -2.65 8.76 -5.67
CA LEU A 16 -3.84 8.03 -6.09
C LEU A 16 -4.78 8.89 -6.96
N ALA A 17 -4.88 10.20 -6.69
CA ALA A 17 -5.61 11.13 -7.54
C ALA A 17 -5.06 11.16 -8.96
N GLU A 18 -3.73 11.21 -9.10
CA GLU A 18 -3.05 11.22 -10.39
C GLU A 18 -3.36 9.95 -11.19
N TYR A 19 -3.42 8.78 -10.55
CA TYR A 19 -3.82 7.55 -11.22
C TYR A 19 -5.25 7.55 -11.74
N ASN A 20 -6.16 8.22 -11.04
CA ASN A 20 -7.59 8.26 -11.39
C ASN A 20 -7.99 9.49 -12.22
N GLY A 21 -7.01 10.26 -12.71
CA GLY A 21 -7.25 11.46 -13.53
C GLY A 21 -7.77 12.68 -12.76
N GLY A 22 -7.69 12.70 -11.42
CA GLY A 22 -8.04 13.85 -10.59
C GLY A 22 -8.66 13.50 -9.22
N LEU A 23 -8.71 14.50 -8.33
CA LEU A 23 -9.24 14.37 -6.97
C LEU A 23 -10.74 14.04 -6.90
N SER A 24 -11.51 14.45 -7.90
CA SER A 24 -12.98 14.24 -7.96
C SER A 24 -13.39 12.79 -8.20
N ASN A 25 -12.49 11.94 -8.68
CA ASN A 25 -12.78 10.55 -9.03
C ASN A 25 -12.39 9.57 -7.91
N LEU A 26 -11.85 10.07 -6.80
CA LEU A 26 -11.26 9.25 -5.73
C LEU A 26 -12.28 8.53 -4.82
N ASP A 27 -13.56 8.92 -4.82
CA ASP A 27 -14.56 8.28 -3.96
C ASP A 27 -15.18 7.02 -4.57
N GLU A 28 -15.27 6.91 -5.90
CA GLU A 28 -16.04 5.84 -6.55
C GLU A 28 -15.18 4.70 -7.10
N THR A 29 -13.91 4.95 -7.47
CA THR A 29 -13.08 3.96 -8.19
C THR A 29 -11.88 3.45 -7.39
N LEU A 30 -11.57 4.09 -6.27
CA LEU A 30 -10.32 3.87 -5.55
C LEU A 30 -10.32 2.59 -4.75
N ASP A 31 -11.40 2.38 -3.99
CA ASP A 31 -11.55 1.22 -3.13
C ASP A 31 -11.53 -0.04 -4.00
N ASP A 32 -12.29 -0.06 -5.08
CA ASP A 32 -12.41 -1.24 -5.94
C ASP A 32 -11.13 -1.55 -6.74
N ASN A 33 -10.52 -0.56 -7.40
CA ASN A 33 -9.36 -0.82 -8.27
C ASN A 33 -8.11 -1.18 -7.47
N ILE A 34 -7.78 -0.42 -6.42
CA ILE A 34 -6.58 -0.72 -5.63
C ILE A 34 -6.81 -2.01 -4.83
N THR A 35 -7.97 -2.18 -4.18
CA THR A 35 -8.26 -3.43 -3.46
C THR A 35 -8.14 -4.65 -4.38
N TRP A 36 -8.68 -4.57 -5.60
CA TRP A 36 -8.52 -5.64 -6.58
C TRP A 36 -7.06 -5.91 -6.91
N LEU A 37 -6.25 -4.86 -7.16
CA LEU A 37 -4.82 -5.02 -7.44
C LEU A 37 -4.03 -5.62 -6.27
N LEU A 38 -4.40 -5.27 -5.03
CA LEU A 38 -3.77 -5.82 -3.83
C LEU A 38 -4.09 -7.32 -3.65
N GLY A 39 -5.32 -7.73 -3.97
CA GLY A 39 -5.78 -9.13 -3.82
C GLY A 39 -5.42 -10.05 -4.98
N ARG A 40 -5.28 -9.51 -6.20
CA ARG A 40 -5.02 -10.26 -7.43
C ARG A 40 -3.91 -11.33 -7.34
N PRO A 41 -2.70 -11.06 -6.80
CA PRO A 41 -1.67 -12.09 -6.75
C PRO A 41 -2.05 -13.29 -5.86
N PHE A 42 -2.98 -13.11 -4.93
CA PHE A 42 -3.44 -14.17 -4.02
C PHE A 42 -4.63 -14.93 -4.60
N ASP A 43 -5.56 -14.20 -5.24
CA ASP A 43 -6.68 -14.80 -5.97
C ASP A 43 -6.20 -15.75 -7.08
N GLU A 44 -5.18 -15.34 -7.85
CA GLU A 44 -4.57 -16.16 -8.91
C GLU A 44 -3.94 -17.45 -8.37
N ASN A 45 -3.55 -17.47 -7.10
CA ASN A 45 -2.90 -18.61 -6.44
C ASN A 45 -3.84 -19.34 -5.45
N GLY A 46 -5.13 -18.97 -5.40
CA GLY A 46 -6.09 -19.56 -4.45
C GLY A 46 -5.75 -19.31 -2.98
N THR A 47 -4.98 -18.27 -2.68
CA THR A 47 -4.61 -17.89 -1.31
C THR A 47 -5.64 -16.90 -0.78
N PRO A 48 -6.27 -17.16 0.38
CA PRO A 48 -7.23 -16.22 0.96
C PRO A 48 -6.61 -14.85 1.25
N PHE A 49 -7.24 -13.81 0.73
CA PHE A 49 -6.90 -12.40 0.91
C PHE A 49 -8.14 -11.62 1.34
N GLN A 50 -7.97 -10.71 2.29
CA GLN A 50 -9.05 -9.84 2.76
C GLN A 50 -8.52 -8.45 3.06
N VAL A 51 -9.25 -7.43 2.62
CA VAL A 51 -9.09 -6.08 3.17
C VAL A 51 -9.96 -5.99 4.42
N GLU A 52 -9.32 -5.90 5.59
CA GLU A 52 -10.03 -5.77 6.87
C GLU A 52 -10.61 -4.36 7.04
N CYS A 53 -9.87 -3.34 6.58
CA CYS A 53 -10.26 -1.96 6.77
C CYS A 53 -9.60 -1.02 5.76
N LEU A 54 -10.38 -0.08 5.23
CA LEU A 54 -9.93 1.07 4.45
C LEU A 54 -10.10 2.34 5.30
N ASN A 55 -9.02 3.10 5.49
CA ASN A 55 -9.05 4.35 6.24
C ASN A 55 -8.45 5.50 5.44
N ARG A 56 -9.09 6.68 5.53
CA ARG A 56 -8.46 7.94 5.18
C ARG A 56 -7.77 8.52 6.40
N VAL A 57 -6.46 8.58 6.37
CA VAL A 57 -5.65 9.18 7.43
C VAL A 57 -5.44 10.66 7.08
N PRO A 58 -5.88 11.60 7.93
CA PRO A 58 -5.68 13.02 7.66
C PRO A 58 -4.19 13.37 7.63
N ALA A 59 -3.84 14.43 6.90
CA ALA A 59 -2.50 14.98 6.89
C ALA A 59 -2.06 15.37 8.31
N THR A 60 -0.82 15.04 8.66
CA THR A 60 -0.17 15.46 9.91
C THR A 60 0.98 16.41 9.58
N PRO A 61 1.56 17.15 10.54
CA PRO A 61 2.70 18.03 10.26
C PRO A 61 3.90 17.33 9.59
N ASP A 62 4.05 16.03 9.83
CA ASP A 62 5.09 15.18 9.24
C ASP A 62 4.66 14.52 7.91
N CYS A 63 3.40 14.71 7.51
CA CYS A 63 2.77 14.12 6.33
C CYS A 63 1.85 15.15 5.66
N ASN A 64 2.40 16.00 4.78
CA ASN A 64 1.70 17.10 4.09
C ASN A 64 0.59 16.66 3.11
N ASP A 65 0.28 15.37 3.02
CA ASP A 65 -0.76 14.79 2.17
C ASP A 65 -1.55 13.77 2.99
N PRO A 66 -2.90 13.75 2.94
CA PRO A 66 -3.68 12.67 3.51
C PRO A 66 -3.28 11.31 2.91
N LEU A 67 -3.53 10.23 3.65
CA LEU A 67 -3.25 8.86 3.21
C LEU A 67 -4.52 8.08 3.02
N VAL A 68 -4.47 7.18 2.05
CA VAL A 68 -5.37 6.02 2.04
C VAL A 68 -4.59 4.85 2.58
N ARG A 69 -5.12 4.22 3.63
CA ARG A 69 -4.55 3.07 4.32
C ARG A 69 -5.45 1.87 4.14
N TYR A 70 -4.88 0.79 3.64
CA TYR A 70 -5.48 -0.54 3.56
C TYR A 70 -4.85 -1.42 4.63
N ASN A 71 -5.66 -1.92 5.55
CA ASN A 71 -5.26 -3.01 6.44
C ASN A 71 -5.71 -4.30 5.77
N VAL A 72 -4.76 -5.17 5.44
CA VAL A 72 -5.03 -6.40 4.71
C VAL A 72 -4.51 -7.61 5.47
N GLN A 73 -5.26 -8.71 5.37
CA GLN A 73 -4.92 -10.00 5.91
C GLN A 73 -4.73 -10.98 4.75
N VAL A 74 -3.63 -11.74 4.81
CA VAL A 74 -3.32 -12.80 3.85
C VAL A 74 -3.08 -14.09 4.63
N GLU A 75 -3.69 -15.20 4.23
CA GLU A 75 -3.39 -16.53 4.81
C GLU A 75 -2.06 -17.08 4.27
N HIS A 76 -0.98 -16.38 4.60
CA HIS A 76 0.38 -16.73 4.23
C HIS A 76 1.34 -16.34 5.37
N GLU A 77 2.35 -17.17 5.64
CA GLU A 77 3.26 -16.97 6.78
C GLU A 77 4.33 -15.89 6.55
N ASP A 78 4.75 -15.69 5.30
CA ASP A 78 5.82 -14.76 4.95
C ASP A 78 5.26 -13.41 4.46
N ALA A 79 5.22 -12.44 5.36
CA ALA A 79 4.81 -11.07 5.08
C ALA A 79 5.69 -10.38 4.00
N ARG A 80 6.98 -10.71 3.91
CA ARG A 80 7.89 -10.14 2.90
C ARG A 80 7.55 -10.68 1.52
N LEU A 81 7.25 -11.97 1.42
CA LEU A 81 6.81 -12.56 0.16
C LEU A 81 5.49 -11.95 -0.30
N CYS A 82 4.51 -11.82 0.61
CA CYS A 82 3.24 -11.15 0.32
C CYS A 82 3.46 -9.71 -0.20
N ALA A 83 4.28 -8.93 0.51
CA ALA A 83 4.60 -7.56 0.11
C ALA A 83 5.27 -7.53 -1.27
N SER A 84 6.22 -8.43 -1.55
CA SER A 84 6.89 -8.51 -2.85
C SER A 84 5.93 -8.84 -3.99
N GLN A 85 4.96 -9.73 -3.78
CA GLN A 85 3.96 -10.08 -4.79
C GLN A 85 3.02 -8.90 -5.08
N ILE A 86 2.56 -8.21 -4.04
CA ILE A 86 1.74 -6.99 -4.17
C ILE A 86 2.50 -5.92 -4.95
N VAL A 87 3.76 -5.66 -4.59
CA VAL A 87 4.61 -4.68 -5.29
C VAL A 87 4.80 -5.05 -6.75
N ALA A 88 5.00 -6.34 -7.07
CA ALA A 88 5.13 -6.80 -8.45
C ALA A 88 3.85 -6.52 -9.26
N THR A 89 2.67 -6.82 -8.71
CA THR A 89 1.37 -6.53 -9.34
C THR A 89 1.17 -5.04 -9.55
N LEU A 90 1.38 -4.21 -8.52
CA LEU A 90 1.26 -2.76 -8.62
C LEU A 90 2.25 -2.18 -9.64
N THR A 91 3.46 -2.73 -9.74
CA THR A 91 4.47 -2.28 -10.71
C THR A 91 4.03 -2.59 -12.13
N ALA A 92 3.55 -3.82 -12.37
CA ALA A 92 3.09 -4.25 -13.70
C ALA A 92 1.94 -3.39 -14.21
N GLU A 93 1.07 -2.93 -13.31
CA GLU A 93 -0.12 -2.13 -13.63
C GLU A 93 0.14 -0.61 -13.53
N GLY A 94 1.34 -0.19 -13.15
CA GLY A 94 1.73 1.22 -13.06
C GLY A 94 1.31 1.97 -11.78
N TYR A 95 0.82 1.25 -10.76
CA TYR A 95 0.29 1.77 -9.49
C TYR A 95 1.28 1.76 -8.32
N VAL A 96 2.57 1.47 -8.54
CA VAL A 96 3.56 1.31 -7.44
C VAL A 96 4.01 2.63 -6.80
N ARG A 97 3.89 3.77 -7.48
CA ARG A 97 4.37 5.06 -6.98
C ARG A 97 3.61 5.47 -5.72
N GLY A 98 4.34 5.97 -4.73
CA GLY A 98 3.80 6.35 -3.43
C GLY A 98 3.43 5.16 -2.52
N CYS A 99 3.54 3.91 -2.99
CA CYS A 99 3.21 2.73 -2.20
C CYS A 99 4.16 2.59 -1.01
N THR A 100 3.60 2.31 0.16
CA THR A 100 4.34 1.90 1.36
C THR A 100 3.67 0.68 1.93
N ILE A 101 4.44 -0.38 2.18
CA ILE A 101 3.95 -1.61 2.79
C ILE A 101 4.74 -1.86 4.06
N ARG A 102 4.02 -2.06 5.16
CA ARG A 102 4.60 -2.43 6.45
C ARG A 102 3.75 -3.50 7.13
N THR A 103 4.33 -4.19 8.08
CA THR A 103 3.60 -5.09 8.97
C THR A 103 2.83 -4.30 10.03
N LEU A 104 1.91 -4.97 10.74
CA LEU A 104 1.15 -4.36 11.84
C LEU A 104 2.04 -3.83 12.98
N ASP A 105 3.16 -4.48 13.27
CA ASP A 105 4.16 -4.06 14.25
C ASP A 105 5.09 -2.94 13.74
N GLY A 106 4.91 -2.49 12.50
CA GLY A 106 5.58 -1.33 11.93
C GLY A 106 6.88 -1.62 11.19
N GLN A 107 7.23 -2.88 10.96
CA GLN A 107 8.36 -3.23 10.09
C GLN A 107 8.05 -2.81 8.66
N VAL A 108 8.88 -1.92 8.11
CA VAL A 108 8.77 -1.50 6.70
C VAL A 108 9.27 -2.63 5.80
N LEU A 109 8.41 -3.07 4.87
CA LEU A 109 8.70 -4.13 3.90
C LEU A 109 8.94 -3.57 2.50
N HIS A 110 8.25 -2.48 2.16
CA HIS A 110 8.43 -1.75 0.92
C HIS A 110 8.15 -0.27 1.15
N VAL A 111 8.90 0.59 0.47
CA VAL A 111 8.67 2.03 0.48
C VAL A 111 9.14 2.63 -0.84
N ASP A 112 8.27 3.41 -1.47
CA ASP A 112 8.61 4.22 -2.64
C ASP A 112 9.11 5.63 -2.23
N SER A 113 9.87 6.26 -3.11
CA SER A 113 10.40 7.61 -2.93
C SER A 113 9.32 8.69 -2.78
N ASP A 114 8.12 8.45 -3.29
CA ASP A 114 6.96 9.33 -3.15
C ASP A 114 6.07 8.98 -1.95
N THR A 115 6.48 8.06 -1.06
CA THR A 115 5.78 7.77 0.20
C THR A 115 5.45 9.05 0.95
N ALA A 116 4.33 9.10 1.66
CA ALA A 116 3.92 10.33 2.31
C ALA A 116 4.71 10.65 3.59
N ASP A 117 5.38 9.66 4.18
CA ASP A 117 6.20 9.85 5.37
C ASP A 117 7.49 10.62 5.02
N ILE A 118 7.62 11.84 5.54
CA ILE A 118 8.79 12.70 5.30
C ILE A 118 10.05 12.11 5.94
N GLN A 119 9.94 11.41 7.06
CA GLN A 119 11.09 10.79 7.72
C GLN A 119 11.63 9.62 6.89
N LEU A 120 10.73 8.75 6.41
CA LEU A 120 11.10 7.65 5.50
C LEU A 120 11.69 8.19 4.19
N ARG A 121 11.10 9.23 3.59
CA ARG A 121 11.67 9.89 2.40
C ARG A 121 13.07 10.43 2.65
N ARG A 122 13.31 11.05 3.81
CA ARG A 122 14.64 11.56 4.18
C ARG A 122 15.64 10.43 4.39
N GLN A 123 15.22 9.32 5.00
CA GLN A 123 16.06 8.14 5.18
C GLN A 123 16.47 7.55 3.83
N LEU A 124 15.52 7.30 2.91
CA LEU A 124 15.81 6.79 1.57
C LEU A 124 16.80 7.66 0.78
N ARG A 125 16.64 8.99 0.87
CA ARG A 125 17.57 9.93 0.22
C ARG A 125 18.98 9.92 0.83
N ARG A 126 19.12 9.54 2.09
CA ARG A 126 20.43 9.37 2.73
C ARG A 126 21.07 8.05 2.31
N ASP A 127 20.29 6.98 2.25
CA ASP A 127 20.78 5.63 1.93
C ASP A 127 21.11 5.45 0.43
N SER A 128 20.60 6.35 -0.43
CA SER A 128 20.91 6.39 -1.87
C SER A 128 22.16 7.21 -2.23
N LYS A 129 22.93 7.71 -1.24
CA LYS A 129 24.16 8.49 -1.44
C LYS A 129 25.40 7.73 -0.97
#